data_AF-A0A699WWB4-F1
#
_entry.id   AF-A0A699WWB4-F1
#
_cell.length_a   1.000
_cell.length_b   1.000
_cell.length_c   1.000
_cell.angle_alpha   90.00
_cell.angle_beta   90.00
_cell.angle_gamma   90.00
#
_symmetry.space_group_name_H-M   'P 1'
#
loop_
_entity.id
_entity.type
_entity.pdbx_description
1 polymer ?
#
loop_
_entity_poly.entity_id
_entity_poly.type
_entity_poly.pdbx_seq_one_letter_code
_entity_poly.pdbx_strand_id
1 'polypeptide(L)'
;VAREVFDIYAPLAHRLGIGHIKWELEDLSFRYLEPEQYKQIAKLLHERRLDRERFISDVMSQLDNELLATGVKADISGRAKHIYSIWRKMQRKGLDFSQIYDVRAVRVLVPEM
;
A
#
# COMPACT_ATOMS: atom_id res chain seq x y z
N VAL A 1 -0.31 23.40 9.85
CA VAL A 1 -0.86 22.11 10.33
C VAL A 1 -0.38 20.93 9.50
N ALA A 2 -0.68 20.81 8.19
CA ALA A 2 -0.28 19.61 7.40
C ALA A 2 1.23 19.27 7.43
N ARG A 3 2.13 20.27 7.33
CA ARG A 3 3.58 20.04 7.44
C ARG A 3 4.00 19.53 8.83
N GLU A 4 3.40 20.05 9.88
CA GLU A 4 3.65 19.63 11.27
C GLU A 4 3.18 18.19 11.51
N VAL A 5 1.99 17.82 11.01
CA VAL A 5 1.48 16.44 11.04
C VAL A 5 2.47 15.48 10.39
N PHE A 6 3.02 15.87 9.25
CA PHE A 6 3.98 15.07 8.51
C PHE A 6 5.35 14.96 9.20
N ASP A 7 5.88 16.07 9.72
CA ASP A 7 7.25 16.11 10.28
C ASP A 7 7.31 15.61 11.73
N ILE A 8 6.23 15.75 12.50
CA ILE A 8 6.22 15.45 13.94
C ILE A 8 5.34 14.23 14.24
N TYR A 9 4.07 14.28 13.85
CA TYR A 9 3.07 13.29 14.29
C TYR A 9 3.19 11.95 13.56
N ALA A 10 3.46 11.95 12.25
CA ALA A 10 3.69 10.70 11.51
C ALA A 10 4.93 9.92 12.01
N PRO A 11 6.11 10.56 12.22
CA PRO A 11 7.26 9.90 12.83
C PRO A 11 7.03 9.46 14.28
N LEU A 12 6.18 10.18 15.03
CA LEU A 12 5.79 9.76 16.37
C LEU A 12 4.93 8.49 16.34
N ALA A 13 3.89 8.44 15.49
CA ALA A 13 3.07 7.24 15.32
C ALA A 13 3.90 6.02 14.89
N HIS A 14 4.91 6.23 14.03
CA HIS A 14 5.87 5.19 13.65
C HIS A 14 6.66 4.66 14.85
N ARG A 15 7.19 5.56 15.70
CA ARG A 15 7.97 5.20 16.89
C ARG A 15 7.13 4.47 17.95
N LEU A 16 5.84 4.75 18.01
CA LEU A 16 4.89 4.06 18.90
C LEU A 16 4.43 2.70 18.35
N GLY A 17 4.93 2.27 17.19
CA GLY A 17 4.53 1.01 16.56
C GLY A 17 3.17 1.05 15.86
N ILE A 18 2.55 2.23 15.75
CA ILE A 18 1.21 2.39 15.19
C ILE A 18 1.32 2.76 13.70
N GLY A 19 1.68 1.76 12.89
CA GLY A 19 1.92 1.93 11.46
C GLY A 19 0.70 2.45 10.68
N HIS A 20 -0.52 2.05 11.07
CA HIS A 20 -1.74 2.45 10.37
C HIS A 20 -1.97 3.97 10.44
N ILE A 21 -1.86 4.55 11.64
CA ILE A 21 -2.00 6.01 11.87
C ILE A 21 -0.92 6.76 11.10
N LYS A 22 0.33 6.27 11.14
CA LYS A 22 1.42 6.90 10.39
C LYS A 22 1.05 7.06 8.92
N TRP A 23 0.61 5.99 8.27
CA TRP A 23 0.31 6.04 6.84
C TRP A 23 -0.87 6.95 6.53
N GLU A 24 -1.89 6.96 7.37
CA GLU A 24 -3.05 7.84 7.23
C GLU A 24 -2.67 9.32 7.38
N LEU A 25 -1.86 9.65 8.39
CA LEU A 25 -1.34 11.00 8.58
C LEU A 25 -0.42 11.44 7.43
N GLU A 26 0.42 10.54 6.94
CA GLU A 26 1.28 10.79 5.78
C GLU A 26 0.45 11.10 4.52
N ASP A 27 -0.56 10.27 4.20
CA ASP A 27 -1.42 10.47 3.02
C ASP A 27 -2.27 11.74 3.12
N LEU A 28 -2.86 12.02 4.29
CA LEU A 28 -3.64 13.23 4.53
C LEU A 28 -2.76 14.47 4.39
N SER A 29 -1.59 14.48 5.03
CA SER A 29 -0.67 15.62 4.94
C SER A 29 -0.19 15.82 3.51
N PHE A 30 0.15 14.74 2.80
CA PHE A 30 0.59 14.79 1.41
C PHE A 30 -0.48 15.37 0.49
N ARG A 31 -1.76 15.04 0.70
CA ARG A 31 -2.87 15.61 -0.06
C ARG A 31 -2.94 17.14 0.02
N TYR A 32 -2.59 17.73 1.15
CA TYR A 32 -2.61 19.18 1.34
C TYR A 32 -1.29 19.86 0.96
N LEU A 33 -0.15 19.18 1.15
CA LEU A 33 1.17 19.71 0.84
C LEU A 33 1.49 19.67 -0.66
N GLU A 34 1.09 18.60 -1.34
CA GLU A 34 1.40 18.31 -2.74
C GLU A 34 0.13 17.82 -3.48
N PRO A 35 -0.88 18.68 -3.64
CA PRO A 35 -2.22 18.28 -4.11
C PRO A 35 -2.22 17.76 -5.56
N GLU A 36 -1.37 18.29 -6.43
CA GLU A 36 -1.33 17.90 -7.84
C GLU A 36 -0.72 16.51 -8.02
N GLN A 37 0.36 16.22 -7.31
CA GLN A 37 1.02 14.91 -7.30
C GLN A 37 0.10 13.87 -6.65
N TYR A 38 -0.61 14.24 -5.57
CA TYR A 38 -1.63 13.38 -4.97
C TYR A 38 -2.71 13.00 -5.98
N LYS A 39 -3.30 13.99 -6.67
CA LYS A 39 -4.36 13.75 -7.68
C LYS A 39 -3.85 12.89 -8.84
N GLN A 40 -2.63 13.14 -9.31
CA GLN A 40 -2.02 12.36 -10.39
C GLN A 40 -1.90 10.88 -10.02
N ILE A 41 -1.35 10.58 -8.83
CA ILE A 41 -1.20 9.19 -8.36
C ILE A 41 -2.57 8.56 -8.10
N ALA A 42 -3.51 9.30 -7.50
CA ALA A 42 -4.86 8.80 -7.25
C ALA A 42 -5.59 8.44 -8.54
N LYS A 43 -5.48 9.26 -9.60
CA LYS A 43 -6.05 8.98 -10.92
C LYS A 43 -5.45 7.72 -11.52
N LEU A 44 -4.12 7.61 -11.54
CA LEU A 44 -3.41 6.45 -12.08
C LEU A 44 -3.74 5.15 -11.30
N LEU A 45 -3.92 5.24 -9.97
CA LEU A 45 -4.38 4.13 -9.14
C LEU A 45 -5.81 3.69 -9.44
N HIS A 46 -6.67 4.64 -9.80
CA HIS A 46 -8.06 4.40 -10.15
C HIS A 46 -8.19 3.73 -11.52
N GLU A 47 -7.45 4.22 -12.53
CA GLU A 47 -7.42 3.65 -13.88
C GLU A 47 -7.01 2.18 -13.88
N ARG A 48 -6.09 1.79 -13.00
CA ARG A 48 -5.60 0.41 -12.87
C ARG A 48 -6.32 -0.41 -11.80
N ARG A 49 -7.46 0.06 -11.28
CA ARG A 49 -8.17 -0.59 -10.17
C ARG A 49 -8.68 -1.98 -10.57
N LEU A 50 -9.36 -2.09 -11.70
CA LEU A 50 -9.98 -3.34 -12.15
C LEU A 50 -8.91 -4.41 -12.45
N ASP A 51 -7.84 -4.05 -13.15
CA ASP A 51 -6.74 -4.97 -13.44
C ASP A 51 -6.06 -5.45 -12.15
N ARG A 52 -5.94 -4.56 -11.15
CA ARG A 52 -5.37 -4.90 -9.84
C ARG A 52 -6.27 -5.85 -9.06
N GLU A 53 -7.57 -5.58 -9.01
CA GLU A 53 -8.54 -6.42 -8.29
C GLU A 53 -8.59 -7.84 -8.88
N ARG A 54 -8.63 -7.96 -10.23
CA ARG A 54 -8.57 -9.26 -10.91
C ARG A 54 -7.30 -10.02 -10.59
N PHE A 55 -6.14 -9.39 -10.80
CA PHE A 55 -4.85 -10.03 -10.54
C PHE A 55 -4.71 -10.47 -9.08
N ILE A 56 -5.11 -9.64 -8.12
CA ILE A 56 -5.07 -10.01 -6.70
C ILE A 56 -6.01 -11.18 -6.44
N SER A 57 -7.22 -11.17 -6.98
CA SER A 57 -8.17 -12.29 -6.84
C SER A 57 -7.62 -13.61 -7.39
N ASP A 58 -7.01 -13.58 -8.58
CA ASP A 58 -6.43 -14.76 -9.21
C ASP A 58 -5.27 -15.32 -8.36
N VAL A 59 -4.36 -14.45 -7.92
CA VAL A 59 -3.22 -14.85 -7.09
C VAL A 59 -3.67 -15.36 -5.71
N MET A 60 -4.64 -14.70 -5.07
CA MET A 60 -5.18 -15.17 -3.79
C MET A 60 -5.82 -16.55 -3.94
N SER A 61 -6.58 -16.78 -5.01
CA SER A 61 -7.22 -18.07 -5.26
C SER A 61 -6.19 -19.18 -5.52
N GLN A 62 -5.12 -18.88 -6.26
CA GLN A 62 -4.04 -19.83 -6.49
C GLN A 62 -3.30 -20.18 -5.18
N LEU A 63 -2.94 -19.17 -4.39
CA LEU A 63 -2.25 -19.36 -3.12
C LEU A 63 -3.11 -20.14 -2.11
N ASP A 64 -4.42 -19.84 -2.03
CA ASP A 64 -5.33 -20.55 -1.15
C ASP A 64 -5.40 -22.04 -1.48
N ASN A 65 -5.54 -22.38 -2.78
CA ASN A 65 -5.55 -23.77 -3.22
C ASN A 65 -4.23 -24.52 -2.91
N GLU A 66 -3.08 -23.88 -3.11
CA GLU A 66 -1.76 -24.47 -2.82
C GLU A 66 -1.53 -24.66 -1.31
N LEU A 67 -1.95 -23.70 -0.48
CA LEU A 67 -1.84 -23.76 0.97
C LEU A 67 -2.80 -24.80 1.57
N LEU A 68 -4.02 -24.91 1.05
CA LEU A 68 -4.96 -25.96 1.42
C LEU A 68 -4.45 -27.36 1.04
N ALA A 69 -3.86 -27.51 -0.15
CA ALA A 69 -3.28 -28.78 -0.60
C ALA A 69 -2.11 -29.25 0.28
N THR A 70 -1.38 -28.31 0.90
CA THR A 70 -0.30 -28.59 1.85
C THR A 70 -0.77 -28.69 3.29
N GLY A 71 -2.07 -28.52 3.56
CA GLY A 71 -2.67 -28.58 4.90
C GLY A 71 -2.40 -27.34 5.77
N VAL A 72 -1.85 -26.27 5.20
CA VAL A 72 -1.53 -25.03 5.90
C VAL A 72 -2.75 -24.12 5.89
N LYS A 73 -3.29 -23.80 7.07
CA LYS A 73 -4.31 -22.76 7.20
C LYS A 73 -3.62 -21.39 7.13
N ALA A 74 -4.02 -20.55 6.20
CA ALA A 74 -3.53 -19.18 6.11
C ALA A 74 -4.67 -18.20 5.85
N ASP A 75 -4.52 -16.97 6.34
CA ASP A 75 -5.38 -15.85 6.01
C ASP A 75 -4.67 -14.97 4.96
N ILE A 76 -5.24 -14.91 3.76
CA ILE A 76 -4.68 -14.21 2.60
C ILE A 76 -5.52 -12.95 2.35
N SER A 77 -4.86 -11.79 2.35
CA SER A 77 -5.52 -10.51 2.08
C SER A 77 -4.73 -9.64 1.09
N GLY A 78 -5.46 -8.99 0.20
CA GLY A 78 -4.91 -7.95 -0.68
C GLY A 78 -4.69 -6.64 0.09
N ARG A 79 -3.48 -6.09 0.06
CA ARG A 79 -3.17 -4.80 0.71
C ARG A 79 -2.86 -3.74 -0.32
N ALA A 80 -3.69 -2.71 -0.39
CA ALA A 80 -3.39 -1.52 -1.17
C ALA A 80 -2.25 -0.72 -0.51
N LYS A 81 -1.32 -0.20 -1.32
CA LYS A 81 -0.32 0.74 -0.84
C LYS A 81 -0.88 2.15 -0.75
N HIS A 82 -0.47 2.85 0.29
CA HIS A 82 -0.77 4.27 0.54
C HIS A 82 -0.12 5.17 -0.53
N ILE A 83 -0.81 6.26 -0.90
CA ILE A 83 -0.43 7.14 -2.03
C ILE A 83 0.93 7.76 -1.80
N TYR A 84 1.18 8.26 -0.60
CA TYR A 84 2.44 8.89 -0.24
C TYR A 84 3.61 7.89 -0.26
N SER A 85 3.37 6.63 0.12
CA SER A 85 4.39 5.57 0.01
C SER A 85 4.74 5.26 -1.44
N ILE A 86 3.75 5.29 -2.35
CA ILE A 86 3.96 5.14 -3.79
C ILE A 86 4.81 6.30 -4.30
N TRP A 87 4.42 7.53 -3.99
CA TRP A 87 5.17 8.74 -4.36
C TRP A 87 6.62 8.71 -3.86
N ARG A 88 6.83 8.40 -2.57
CA ARG A 88 8.16 8.29 -1.96
C ARG A 88 9.01 7.23 -2.68
N LYS A 89 8.40 6.14 -3.15
CA LYS A 89 9.10 5.09 -3.91
C LYS A 89 9.46 5.54 -5.33
N MET A 90 8.56 6.26 -6.01
CA MET A 90 8.84 6.87 -7.32
C MET A 90 10.06 7.78 -7.25
N GLN A 91 10.05 8.71 -6.28
CA GLN A 91 11.13 9.68 -6.09
C GLN A 91 12.46 9.00 -5.77
N ARG A 92 12.47 8.02 -4.86
CA ARG A 92 13.72 7.32 -4.47
C ARG A 92 14.34 6.48 -5.58
N LYS A 93 13.52 5.92 -6.48
CA LYS A 93 14.00 5.04 -7.55
C LYS A 93 14.07 5.71 -8.92
N GLY A 94 13.61 6.96 -9.04
CA GLY A 94 13.46 7.64 -10.33
C GLY A 94 12.54 6.90 -11.31
N LEU A 95 11.51 6.21 -10.79
CA LEU A 95 10.63 5.37 -11.60
C LEU A 95 9.31 6.07 -11.91
N ASP A 96 8.83 5.87 -13.14
CA ASP A 96 7.48 6.26 -13.54
C ASP A 96 6.42 5.35 -12.91
N PHE A 97 5.20 5.87 -12.76
CA PHE A 97 4.09 5.11 -12.16
C PHE A 97 3.82 3.79 -12.91
N SER A 98 4.00 3.80 -14.23
CA SER A 98 3.85 2.62 -15.08
C SER A 98 4.78 1.48 -14.69
N GLN A 99 5.97 1.81 -14.17
CA GLN A 99 7.04 0.90 -13.75
C GLN A 99 6.89 0.46 -12.29
N ILE A 100 5.92 1.00 -11.54
CA ILE A 100 5.62 0.53 -10.19
C ILE A 100 4.74 -0.72 -10.29
N TYR A 101 5.39 -1.86 -10.55
CA TYR A 101 4.76 -3.18 -10.41
C TYR A 101 4.36 -3.47 -8.95
N ASP A 102 5.00 -2.77 -8.02
CA ASP A 102 4.90 -2.97 -6.57
C ASP A 102 3.68 -2.27 -5.92
N VAL A 103 2.66 -1.88 -6.68
CA VAL A 103 1.35 -1.49 -6.12
C VAL A 103 0.53 -2.74 -5.73
N ARG A 104 0.97 -3.92 -6.18
CA ARG A 104 0.34 -5.21 -5.95
C ARG A 104 1.05 -5.88 -4.77
N ALA A 105 0.40 -5.94 -3.61
CA ALA A 105 0.91 -6.62 -2.43
C ALA A 105 -0.16 -7.55 -1.87
N VAL A 106 0.22 -8.81 -1.66
CA VAL A 106 -0.60 -9.83 -0.98
C VAL A 106 0.04 -10.07 0.39
N ARG A 107 -0.79 -10.11 1.43
CA ARG A 107 -0.39 -10.45 2.79
C ARG A 107 -0.90 -11.86 3.08
N VAL A 108 -0.01 -12.73 3.52
CA VAL A 108 -0.36 -14.09 3.97
C VAL A 108 -0.02 -14.17 5.45
N LEU A 109 -1.01 -14.50 6.27
CA LEU A 109 -0.87 -14.74 7.70
C LEU A 109 -1.01 -16.23 7.97
N VAL A 110 0.06 -16.84 8.47
CA VAL A 110 0.06 -18.24 8.87
C VAL A 110 0.12 -18.28 10.39
N PRO A 111 -0.80 -18.99 11.08
CA PRO A 111 -0.67 -19.22 12.51
C PRO A 111 0.61 -20.00 12.79
N GLU A 112 1.28 -19.71 13.91
CA GLU A 112 2.45 -20.47 14.33
C GLU A 112 2.08 -21.96 14.46
N MET A 113 2.95 -22.83 13.93
CA MET A 113 2.87 -24.29 14.12
C MET A 113 3.28 -24.69 15.52
#